data_AF-A0A0D3K5E2-F1
#
_entry.id   AF-A0A0D3K5E2-F1
#
_cell.length_a   1.000
_cell.length_b   1.000
_cell.length_c   1.000
_cell.angle_alpha   90.00
_cell.angle_beta   90.00
_cell.angle_gamma   90.00
#
_symmetry.space_group_name_H-M   'P 1'
#
loop_
_entity.id
_entity.type
_entity.pdbx_description
1 polymer ?
#
loop_
_entity_poly.entity_id
_entity_poly.type
_entity_poly.pdbx_seq_one_letter_code
_entity_poly.pdbx_strand_id
1 'polypeptide(L)'
;MALHDKLRRQKAIQDSTERRAARVLTKRARELLAQLTRLCPVCLEDCPITSLTKLADCGHKVCTPCANAFVDAELLGGKAYVRCPWAGCDRLLGKAALRQFGSAAAWDAYESSRVAMHTQRLVDETDRGFLLFCADQARRCPSCMVVIWRWAGCDHMTCRCGFSFNWNEAAAKIAPPPETTLANDVANK
;
A
#
# COMPACT_ATOMS: atom_id res chain seq x y z
N MET A 1 34.64 4.45 43.24
CA MET A 1 33.35 5.03 42.81
C MET A 1 33.50 6.41 42.17
N ALA A 2 34.23 7.36 42.76
CA ALA A 2 34.36 8.74 42.24
C ALA A 2 34.97 8.92 40.82
N LEU A 3 35.95 8.09 40.41
CA LEU A 3 36.56 8.17 39.07
C LEU A 3 35.58 7.80 37.94
N HIS A 4 34.77 6.77 38.18
CA HIS A 4 33.77 6.30 37.22
C HIS A 4 32.66 7.33 37.00
N ASP A 5 32.23 8.03 38.05
CA ASP A 5 31.28 9.15 37.94
C ASP A 5 31.85 10.35 37.18
N LYS A 6 33.14 10.65 37.37
CA LYS A 6 33.83 11.72 36.61
C LYS A 6 33.89 11.40 35.12
N LEU A 7 34.24 10.16 34.76
CA LEU A 7 34.28 9.69 33.37
C LEU A 7 32.87 9.70 32.73
N ARG A 8 31.84 9.29 33.46
CA ARG A 8 30.43 9.37 32.97
C ARG A 8 30.00 10.81 32.69
N ARG A 9 30.34 11.75 33.57
CA ARG A 9 30.05 13.19 33.38
C ARG A 9 30.79 13.75 32.17
N GLN A 10 32.08 13.43 32.00
CA GLN A 10 32.85 13.85 30.83
C GLN A 10 32.27 13.32 29.53
N LYS A 11 31.90 12.03 29.50
CA LYS A 11 31.22 11.42 28.35
C LYS A 11 29.87 12.08 28.04
N ALA A 12 29.06 12.38 29.06
CA ALA A 12 27.79 13.07 28.86
C ALA A 12 27.95 14.49 28.30
N ILE A 13 28.98 15.22 28.74
CA ILE A 13 29.33 16.53 28.19
C ILE A 13 29.77 16.39 26.73
N GLN A 14 30.65 15.43 26.45
CA GLN A 14 31.13 15.15 25.09
C GLN A 14 29.98 14.79 24.15
N ASP A 15 29.12 13.84 24.55
CA ASP A 15 27.93 13.44 23.80
C ASP A 15 27.00 14.65 23.54
N SER A 16 26.85 15.55 24.51
CA SER A 16 26.05 16.77 24.36
C SER A 16 26.65 17.74 23.34
N THR A 17 27.97 17.97 23.39
CA THR A 17 28.70 18.80 22.41
C THR A 17 28.65 18.21 21.01
N GLU A 18 28.86 16.90 20.85
CA GLU A 18 28.79 16.20 19.56
C GLU A 18 27.39 16.28 18.96
N ARG A 19 26.34 16.04 19.76
CA ARG A 19 24.94 16.22 19.33
C ARG A 19 24.64 17.67 18.91
N ARG A 20 25.20 18.67 19.62
CA ARG A 20 25.04 20.08 19.23
C ARG A 20 25.74 20.36 17.90
N ALA A 21 26.99 19.93 17.74
CA ALA A 21 27.75 20.10 16.50
C ALA A 21 27.04 19.42 15.31
N ALA A 22 26.61 18.17 15.47
CA ALA A 22 25.86 17.42 14.45
C ALA A 22 24.57 18.15 14.03
N ARG A 23 23.81 18.71 14.98
CA ARG A 23 22.61 19.51 14.67
C ARG A 23 22.92 20.77 13.86
N VAL A 24 23.97 21.50 14.23
CA VAL A 24 24.39 22.72 13.51
C VAL A 24 24.83 22.37 12.09
N LEU A 25 25.69 21.35 11.93
CA LEU A 25 26.16 20.89 10.63
C LEU A 25 25.01 20.41 9.75
N THR A 26 24.10 19.60 10.29
CA THR A 26 22.93 19.10 9.55
C THR A 26 22.00 20.25 9.14
N LYS A 27 21.81 21.26 10.01
CA LYS A 27 21.02 22.45 9.68
C LYS A 27 21.63 23.21 8.51
N ARG A 28 22.94 23.52 8.57
CA ARG A 28 23.66 24.21 7.49
C ARG A 28 23.63 23.44 6.18
N ALA A 29 23.84 22.13 6.22
CA ALA A 29 23.76 21.27 5.05
C ALA A 29 22.36 21.31 4.42
N ARG A 30 21.29 21.26 5.22
CA ARG A 30 19.90 21.39 4.73
C ARG A 30 19.64 22.76 4.11
N GLU A 31 20.12 23.85 4.73
CA GLU A 31 19.98 25.21 4.20
C GLU A 31 20.64 25.33 2.82
N LEU A 32 21.87 24.83 2.65
CA LEU A 32 22.58 24.83 1.37
C LEU A 32 21.86 23.98 0.32
N LEU A 33 21.45 22.75 0.68
CA LEU A 33 20.73 21.87 -0.24
C LEU A 33 19.35 22.42 -0.61
N ALA A 34 18.73 23.23 0.25
CA ALA A 34 17.43 23.83 -0.04
C ALA A 34 17.49 24.89 -1.15
N GLN A 35 18.67 25.45 -1.42
CA GLN A 35 18.90 26.37 -2.53
C GLN A 35 19.00 25.65 -3.89
N LEU A 36 19.28 24.35 -3.87
CA LEU A 36 19.25 23.52 -5.08
C LEU A 36 17.79 23.12 -5.33
N THR A 37 17.21 23.62 -6.42
CA THR A 37 15.80 23.37 -6.77
C THR A 37 15.68 22.52 -8.03
N ARG A 38 14.53 21.86 -8.19
CA ARG A 38 14.05 21.31 -9.47
C ARG A 38 12.54 21.47 -9.57
N LEU A 39 12.04 21.57 -10.80
CA LEU A 39 10.62 21.67 -11.10
C LEU A 39 9.84 20.44 -10.63
N CYS A 40 8.74 20.67 -9.91
CA CYS A 40 7.76 19.64 -9.58
C CYS A 40 6.70 19.52 -10.71
N PRO A 41 6.43 18.33 -11.26
CA PRO A 41 5.48 18.16 -12.36
C PRO A 41 4.00 18.31 -11.94
N VAL A 42 3.71 18.37 -10.63
CA VAL A 42 2.35 18.45 -10.10
C VAL A 42 1.94 19.89 -9.80
N CYS A 43 2.73 20.63 -9.01
CA CYS A 43 2.44 22.04 -8.74
C CYS A 43 3.08 23.01 -9.73
N LEU A 44 3.99 22.54 -10.61
CA LEU A 44 4.70 23.36 -11.60
C LEU A 44 5.59 24.46 -10.97
N GLU A 45 6.07 24.24 -9.74
CA GLU A 45 6.98 25.15 -9.03
C GLU A 45 8.38 24.55 -8.87
N ASP A 46 9.39 25.43 -8.78
CA ASP A 46 10.76 25.05 -8.40
C ASP A 46 10.82 24.69 -6.93
N CYS A 47 10.91 23.40 -6.66
CA CYS A 47 10.93 22.85 -5.31
C CYS A 47 12.36 22.53 -4.89
N PRO A 48 12.77 22.82 -3.64
CA PRO A 48 14.03 22.36 -3.09
C PRO A 48 14.22 20.85 -3.28
N ILE A 49 15.40 20.39 -3.69
CA ILE A 49 15.68 18.97 -3.90
C ILE A 49 15.47 18.12 -2.63
N THR A 50 15.58 18.76 -1.47
CA THR A 50 15.31 18.18 -0.14
C THR A 50 13.83 17.89 0.09
N SER A 51 12.93 18.57 -0.62
CA SER A 51 11.48 18.35 -0.58
C SER A 51 11.01 17.33 -1.62
N LEU A 52 11.86 16.97 -2.59
CA LEU A 52 11.51 16.07 -3.69
C LEU A 52 11.66 14.59 -3.33
N THR A 53 10.54 13.87 -3.38
CA THR A 53 10.45 12.45 -3.03
C THR A 53 10.05 11.59 -4.22
N LYS A 54 10.35 10.28 -4.15
CA LYS A 54 9.93 9.28 -5.14
C LYS A 54 8.63 8.64 -4.65
N LEU A 55 7.56 8.70 -5.45
CA LEU A 55 6.27 8.06 -5.11
C LEU A 55 6.25 6.57 -5.48
N ALA A 56 6.97 6.21 -6.52
CA ALA A 56 6.98 4.87 -7.09
C ALA A 56 8.38 4.50 -7.57
N ASP A 57 8.57 3.23 -7.88
CA ASP A 57 9.84 2.66 -8.36
C ASP A 57 10.08 2.99 -9.85
N CYS A 58 10.06 4.27 -10.20
CA CYS A 58 10.23 4.78 -11.57
C CYS A 58 11.22 5.94 -11.70
N GLY A 59 11.91 6.33 -10.62
CA GLY A 59 12.92 7.40 -10.66
C GLY A 59 12.35 8.82 -10.68
N HIS A 60 11.09 9.01 -11.10
CA HIS A 60 10.39 10.29 -11.07
C HIS A 60 10.23 10.82 -9.64
N LYS A 61 10.33 12.15 -9.52
CA LYS A 61 10.22 12.85 -8.24
C LYS A 61 9.14 13.93 -8.30
N VAL A 62 8.46 14.10 -7.18
CA VAL A 62 7.51 15.18 -6.93
C VAL A 62 7.78 15.77 -5.56
N CYS A 63 7.37 17.01 -5.30
CA CYS A 63 7.53 17.56 -3.96
C CYS A 63 6.63 16.82 -2.96
N THR A 64 7.10 16.70 -1.72
CA THR A 64 6.40 15.95 -0.66
C THR A 64 4.97 16.48 -0.40
N PRO A 65 4.69 17.79 -0.43
CA PRO A 65 3.32 18.29 -0.33
C PRO A 65 2.41 17.75 -1.46
N CYS A 66 2.88 17.80 -2.71
CA CYS A 66 2.13 17.26 -3.85
C CYS A 66 1.99 15.74 -3.79
N ALA A 67 3.01 15.03 -3.28
CA ALA A 67 2.94 13.59 -3.05
C ALA A 67 1.73 13.23 -2.18
N ASN A 68 1.60 13.90 -1.03
CA ASN A 68 0.54 13.65 -0.07
C ASN A 68 -0.84 13.99 -0.68
N ALA A 69 -0.99 15.21 -1.22
CA ALA A 69 -2.25 15.67 -1.78
C ALA A 69 -2.72 14.80 -2.96
N PHE A 70 -1.80 14.39 -3.83
CA PHE A 70 -2.11 13.50 -4.95
C PHE A 70 -2.59 12.13 -4.45
N VAL A 71 -1.85 11.51 -3.53
CA VAL A 71 -2.23 10.19 -3.01
C VAL A 71 -3.57 10.27 -2.27
N ASP A 72 -3.78 11.29 -1.43
CA ASP A 72 -5.07 11.50 -0.76
C ASP A 72 -6.24 11.59 -1.74
N ALA A 73 -6.11 12.43 -2.77
CA ALA A 73 -7.17 12.63 -3.75
C ALA A 73 -7.49 11.33 -4.52
N GLU A 74 -6.48 10.57 -4.92
CA GLU A 74 -6.65 9.32 -5.67
C GLU A 74 -7.33 8.23 -4.81
N LEU A 75 -6.92 8.11 -3.54
CA LEU A 75 -7.47 7.12 -2.62
C LEU A 75 -8.91 7.46 -2.20
N LEU A 76 -9.18 8.73 -1.87
CA LEU A 76 -10.53 9.20 -1.55
C LEU A 76 -11.46 9.13 -2.76
N GLY A 77 -10.92 9.26 -3.98
CA GLY A 77 -11.63 9.01 -5.23
C GLY A 77 -11.95 7.54 -5.50
N GLY A 78 -11.59 6.62 -4.60
CA GLY A 78 -11.93 5.19 -4.68
C GLY A 78 -11.05 4.39 -5.65
N LYS A 79 -9.91 4.93 -6.10
CA LYS A 79 -9.03 4.21 -7.03
C LYS A 79 -8.30 3.08 -6.31
N ALA A 80 -8.55 1.86 -6.75
CA ALA A 80 -7.86 0.68 -6.22
C ALA A 80 -6.38 0.56 -6.65
N TYR A 81 -6.00 1.23 -7.75
CA TYR A 81 -4.65 1.24 -8.28
C TYR A 81 -4.27 2.66 -8.69
N VAL A 82 -3.22 3.20 -8.07
CA VAL A 82 -2.74 4.57 -8.33
C VAL A 82 -1.43 4.49 -9.13
N ARG A 83 -1.33 5.26 -10.21
CA ARG A 83 -0.13 5.37 -11.04
C ARG A 83 0.71 6.59 -10.64
N CYS A 84 1.98 6.58 -11.03
CA CYS A 84 2.85 7.74 -10.93
C CYS A 84 2.18 8.96 -11.60
N PRO A 85 2.18 10.16 -10.96
CA PRO A 85 1.56 11.35 -11.53
C PRO A 85 2.34 11.93 -12.74
N TRP A 86 3.49 11.36 -13.09
CA TRP A 86 4.26 11.78 -14.26
C TRP A 86 3.56 11.37 -15.54
N ALA A 87 3.37 12.32 -16.47
CA ALA A 87 2.72 12.07 -17.75
C ALA A 87 3.43 10.94 -18.53
N GLY A 88 2.67 9.92 -18.93
CA GLY A 88 3.19 8.75 -19.65
C GLY A 88 3.90 7.71 -18.79
N CYS A 89 3.86 7.81 -17.46
CA CYS A 89 4.42 6.79 -16.57
C CYS A 89 3.34 5.83 -16.04
N ASP A 90 3.45 4.55 -16.39
CA ASP A 90 2.50 3.51 -15.95
C ASP A 90 2.92 2.78 -14.65
N ARG A 91 3.95 3.27 -13.96
CA ARG A 91 4.41 2.63 -12.72
C ARG A 91 3.36 2.82 -11.62
N LEU A 92 2.89 1.70 -11.07
CA LEU A 92 1.97 1.69 -9.93
C LEU A 92 2.67 2.05 -8.62
N LEU A 93 1.97 2.79 -7.76
CA LEU A 93 2.38 3.02 -6.38
C LEU A 93 2.17 1.75 -5.57
N GLY A 94 3.19 1.37 -4.80
CA GLY A 94 3.12 0.24 -3.88
C GLY A 94 2.31 0.57 -2.62
N LYS A 95 1.85 -0.46 -1.90
CA LYS A 95 1.06 -0.31 -0.66
C LYS A 95 1.78 0.55 0.39
N ALA A 96 3.10 0.39 0.52
CA ALA A 96 3.92 1.17 1.44
C ALA A 96 3.90 2.67 1.09
N ALA A 97 4.00 3.03 -0.19
CA ALA A 97 3.94 4.43 -0.64
C ALA A 97 2.55 5.03 -0.40
N LEU A 98 1.49 4.29 -0.73
CA LEU A 98 0.11 4.72 -0.45
C LEU A 98 -0.11 4.99 1.04
N ARG A 99 0.42 4.12 1.92
CA ARG A 99 0.32 4.28 3.37
C ARG A 99 1.17 5.43 3.91
N GLN A 100 2.33 5.68 3.28
CA GLN A 100 3.27 6.71 3.69
C GLN A 100 2.77 8.11 3.35
N PHE A 101 2.23 8.31 2.15
CA PHE A 101 1.82 9.61 1.64
C PHE A 101 0.33 9.91 1.83
N GLY A 102 -0.51 8.87 1.91
CA GLY A 102 -1.92 9.04 2.23
C GLY A 102 -2.14 9.38 3.71
N SER A 103 -3.07 10.29 3.96
CA SER A 103 -3.66 10.53 5.28
C SER A 103 -4.33 9.27 5.83
N ALA A 104 -4.57 9.22 7.14
CA ALA A 104 -5.26 8.10 7.76
C ALA A 104 -6.65 7.88 7.15
N ALA A 105 -7.42 8.95 6.92
CA ALA A 105 -8.74 8.87 6.32
C ALA A 105 -8.70 8.31 4.88
N ALA A 106 -7.76 8.78 4.06
CA ALA A 106 -7.60 8.27 2.70
C ALA A 106 -7.15 6.79 2.68
N TRP A 107 -6.31 6.41 3.64
CA TRP A 107 -5.89 5.03 3.80
C TRP A 107 -7.07 4.10 4.15
N ASP A 108 -7.89 4.50 5.11
CA ASP A 108 -9.07 3.72 5.53
C ASP A 108 -10.10 3.60 4.39
N ALA A 109 -10.28 4.68 3.61
CA ALA A 109 -11.11 4.67 2.41
C ALA A 109 -10.55 3.70 1.37
N TYR A 110 -9.24 3.72 1.11
CA TYR A 110 -8.59 2.79 0.18
C TYR A 110 -8.76 1.33 0.58
N GLU A 111 -8.55 0.99 1.86
CA GLU A 111 -8.74 -0.40 2.33
C GLU A 111 -10.19 -0.85 2.16
N SER A 112 -11.16 0.01 2.49
CA SER A 112 -12.60 -0.24 2.31
C SER A 112 -12.98 -0.42 0.84
N SER A 113 -12.58 0.52 -0.04
CA SER A 113 -12.87 0.47 -1.48
C SER A 113 -12.24 -0.74 -2.15
N ARG A 114 -11.03 -1.13 -1.75
CA ARG A 114 -10.37 -2.32 -2.31
C ARG A 114 -11.10 -3.61 -1.94
N VAL A 115 -11.52 -3.77 -0.68
CA VAL A 115 -12.30 -4.93 -0.27
C VAL A 115 -13.61 -4.98 -1.07
N ALA A 116 -14.36 -3.88 -1.14
CA ALA A 116 -15.62 -3.80 -1.87
C ALA A 116 -15.45 -4.16 -3.37
N MET A 117 -14.44 -3.61 -4.03
CA MET A 117 -14.15 -3.92 -5.43
C MET A 117 -13.76 -5.40 -5.62
N HIS A 118 -12.97 -5.96 -4.70
CA HIS A 118 -12.54 -7.35 -4.79
C HIS A 118 -13.69 -8.33 -4.53
N THR A 119 -14.61 -8.01 -3.63
CA THR A 119 -15.79 -8.85 -3.35
C THR A 119 -16.76 -8.91 -4.50
N GLN A 120 -16.82 -7.87 -5.36
CA GLN A 120 -17.73 -7.84 -6.51
C GLN A 120 -17.29 -8.74 -7.68
N ARG A 121 -16.03 -9.20 -7.73
CA ARG A 121 -15.43 -9.84 -8.92
C ARG A 121 -16.13 -11.10 -9.43
N LEU A 122 -16.84 -11.83 -8.56
CA LEU A 122 -17.56 -13.06 -8.90
C LEU A 122 -19.08 -12.90 -8.75
N VAL A 123 -19.57 -11.72 -8.34
CA VAL A 123 -20.99 -11.52 -8.01
C VAL A 123 -21.86 -11.59 -9.26
N ASP A 124 -21.41 -10.97 -10.35
CA ASP A 124 -22.15 -10.89 -11.61
C ASP A 124 -21.86 -12.05 -12.57
N GLU A 125 -21.09 -13.05 -12.11
CA GLU A 125 -20.75 -14.24 -12.88
C GLU A 125 -21.90 -15.26 -12.84
N THR A 126 -22.25 -15.81 -14.00
CA THR A 126 -23.41 -16.70 -14.17
C THR A 126 -23.01 -18.12 -14.57
N ASP A 127 -21.79 -18.32 -15.07
CA ASP A 127 -21.29 -19.65 -15.38
C ASP A 127 -21.08 -20.45 -14.08
N ARG A 128 -22.03 -21.34 -13.81
CA ARG A 128 -21.99 -22.23 -12.64
C ARG A 128 -20.75 -23.13 -12.63
N GLY A 129 -20.30 -23.60 -13.80
CA GLY A 129 -19.10 -24.43 -13.90
C GLY A 129 -17.86 -23.66 -13.47
N PHE A 130 -17.73 -22.41 -13.92
CA PHE A 130 -16.65 -21.53 -13.52
C PHE A 130 -16.71 -21.15 -12.03
N LEU A 131 -17.90 -20.88 -11.48
CA LEU A 131 -18.07 -20.61 -10.05
C LEU A 131 -17.69 -21.81 -9.17
N LEU A 132 -18.05 -23.03 -9.58
CA LEU A 132 -17.62 -24.27 -8.91
C LEU A 132 -16.11 -24.45 -9.01
N PHE A 133 -15.52 -24.19 -10.18
CA PHE A 133 -14.07 -24.20 -10.35
C PHE A 133 -13.39 -23.20 -9.40
N CYS A 134 -13.91 -21.99 -9.27
CA CYS A 134 -13.37 -20.99 -8.36
C CYS A 134 -13.49 -21.41 -6.89
N ALA A 135 -14.61 -22.01 -6.49
CA ALA A 135 -14.80 -22.53 -5.13
C ALA A 135 -13.77 -23.62 -4.76
N ASP A 136 -13.43 -24.47 -5.72
CA ASP A 136 -12.50 -25.58 -5.53
C ASP A 136 -11.03 -25.16 -5.68
N GLN A 137 -10.71 -24.51 -6.80
CA GLN A 137 -9.34 -24.26 -7.29
C GLN A 137 -8.80 -22.87 -6.99
N ALA A 138 -9.63 -21.91 -6.56
CA ALA A 138 -9.20 -20.56 -6.22
C ALA A 138 -9.40 -20.24 -4.73
N ARG A 139 -8.69 -19.22 -4.26
CA ARG A 139 -8.82 -18.70 -2.90
C ARG A 139 -8.94 -17.19 -2.93
N ARG A 140 -9.60 -16.62 -1.93
CA ARG A 140 -9.58 -15.18 -1.68
C ARG A 140 -8.55 -14.86 -0.62
N CYS A 141 -7.85 -13.73 -0.76
CA CYS A 141 -7.02 -13.23 0.32
C CYS A 141 -7.92 -12.83 1.52
N PRO A 142 -7.72 -13.35 2.74
CA PRO A 142 -8.55 -13.01 3.90
C PRO A 142 -8.52 -11.51 4.29
N SER A 143 -7.45 -10.80 3.93
CA SER A 143 -7.29 -9.38 4.26
C SER A 143 -7.93 -8.44 3.23
N CYS A 144 -7.90 -8.76 1.93
CA CYS A 144 -8.38 -7.85 0.89
C CYS A 144 -9.38 -8.46 -0.09
N MET A 145 -9.74 -9.73 0.08
CA MET A 145 -10.74 -10.46 -0.70
C MET A 145 -10.41 -10.69 -2.18
N VAL A 146 -9.22 -10.30 -2.64
CA VAL A 146 -8.81 -10.57 -4.03
C VAL A 146 -8.79 -12.08 -4.30
N VAL A 147 -9.45 -12.50 -5.38
CA VAL A 147 -9.43 -13.88 -5.86
C VAL A 147 -8.07 -14.18 -6.49
N ILE A 148 -7.47 -15.29 -6.06
CA ILE A 148 -6.15 -15.78 -6.43
C ILE A 148 -6.30 -17.23 -6.84
N TRP A 149 -5.75 -17.56 -8.01
CA TRP A 149 -5.64 -18.94 -8.48
C TRP A 149 -4.17 -19.36 -8.48
N ARG A 150 -3.90 -20.64 -8.26
CA ARG A 150 -2.57 -21.25 -8.37
C ARG A 150 -2.68 -22.54 -9.19
N TRP A 151 -1.69 -22.82 -10.03
CA TRP A 151 -1.58 -24.09 -10.77
C TRP A 151 -0.95 -25.20 -9.92
N ALA A 152 0.08 -24.87 -9.13
CA ALA A 152 0.78 -25.78 -8.22
C ALA A 152 1.55 -24.96 -7.16
N GLY A 153 2.07 -25.61 -6.11
CA GLY A 153 2.99 -24.99 -5.14
C GLY A 153 2.65 -25.26 -3.67
N CYS A 154 3.30 -24.51 -2.78
CA CYS A 154 3.07 -24.56 -1.33
C CYS A 154 1.72 -23.94 -0.93
N ASP A 155 1.15 -24.37 0.19
CA ASP A 155 -0.07 -23.79 0.76
C ASP A 155 0.15 -22.41 1.38
N HIS A 156 1.38 -22.05 1.78
CA HIS A 156 1.66 -20.71 2.28
C HIS A 156 1.70 -19.70 1.13
N MET A 157 0.68 -18.83 1.06
CA MET A 157 0.54 -17.78 0.06
C MET A 157 0.83 -16.40 0.62
N THR A 158 1.32 -15.50 -0.24
CA THR A 158 1.46 -14.08 0.06
C THR A 158 0.74 -13.27 -1.00
N CYS A 159 -0.28 -12.51 -0.59
CA CYS A 159 -1.04 -11.64 -1.46
C CYS A 159 -0.25 -10.37 -1.81
N ARG A 160 -0.53 -9.75 -2.97
CA ARG A 160 0.02 -8.42 -3.33
C ARG A 160 -0.34 -7.31 -2.33
N CYS A 161 -1.33 -7.51 -1.46
CA CYS A 161 -1.62 -6.61 -0.34
C CYS A 161 -0.65 -6.75 0.85
N GLY A 162 0.26 -7.72 0.82
CA GLY A 162 1.22 -8.03 1.88
C GLY A 162 0.75 -9.06 2.91
N PHE A 163 -0.51 -9.52 2.83
CA PHE A 163 -1.03 -10.53 3.76
C PHE A 163 -0.55 -11.93 3.38
N SER A 164 -0.01 -12.66 4.35
CA SER A 164 0.36 -14.07 4.21
C SER A 164 -0.67 -14.96 4.87
N PHE A 165 -1.05 -16.05 4.22
CA PHE A 165 -2.11 -16.94 4.67
C PHE A 165 -1.89 -18.38 4.16
N ASN A 166 -2.56 -19.33 4.80
CA ASN A 166 -2.55 -20.73 4.34
C ASN A 166 -3.69 -20.97 3.34
N TRP A 167 -3.40 -21.61 2.22
CA TRP A 167 -4.36 -21.91 1.16
C TRP A 167 -5.60 -22.67 1.65
N ASN A 168 -5.45 -23.50 2.67
CA ASN A 168 -6.51 -24.38 3.15
C ASN A 168 -7.32 -23.80 4.31
N GLU A 169 -6.95 -22.63 4.83
CA GLU A 169 -7.70 -22.01 5.92
C GLU A 169 -9.10 -21.57 5.48
N ALA A 170 -10.07 -21.64 6.40
CA ALA A 170 -11.48 -21.37 6.07
C ALA A 170 -11.71 -19.96 5.53
N ALA A 171 -11.00 -18.95 6.06
CA ALA A 171 -11.13 -17.56 5.63
C ALA A 171 -10.74 -17.35 4.15
N ALA A 172 -9.84 -18.17 3.63
CA ALA A 172 -9.36 -18.10 2.26
C ALA A 172 -10.28 -18.80 1.24
N LYS A 173 -11.19 -19.67 1.69
CA LYS A 173 -12.09 -20.41 0.81
C LYS A 173 -13.16 -19.48 0.20
N ILE A 174 -13.49 -19.75 -1.06
CA ILE A 174 -14.60 -19.12 -1.77
C ILE A 174 -15.83 -20.02 -1.57
N ALA A 175 -16.97 -19.42 -1.23
CA ALA A 175 -18.20 -20.19 -1.05
C ALA A 175 -18.70 -20.68 -2.42
N PRO A 176 -19.13 -21.95 -2.54
CA PRO A 176 -19.76 -22.43 -3.76
C PRO A 176 -21.10 -21.72 -4.01
N PRO A 177 -21.53 -21.60 -5.27
CA PRO A 177 -22.85 -21.05 -5.59
C PRO A 177 -23.94 -21.94 -4.97
N PRO A 178 -25.09 -21.36 -4.56
CA PRO A 178 -26.19 -22.11 -3.96
C PRO A 178 -26.67 -23.23 -4.89
N GLU A 179 -27.14 -24.34 -4.32
CA GLU A 179 -27.74 -25.43 -5.09
C GLU A 179 -29.06 -24.95 -5.71
N THR A 180 -29.18 -25.04 -7.03
CA THR A 180 -30.46 -24.85 -7.71
C THR A 180 -31.32 -26.06 -7.41
N THR A 181 -32.22 -25.97 -6.43
CA THR A 181 -33.34 -26.91 -6.32
C THR A 181 -34.15 -26.81 -7.60
N LEU A 182 -34.11 -27.84 -8.45
CA LEU A 182 -35.11 -28.03 -9.49
C LEU A 182 -36.47 -28.06 -8.78
N ALA A 183 -37.34 -27.10 -9.10
CA ALA A 183 -38.73 -27.17 -8.72
C ALA A 183 -39.30 -28.47 -9.29
N ASN A 184 -39.72 -29.37 -8.41
CA ASN A 184 -40.49 -30.55 -8.78
C ASN A 184 -41.90 -30.09 -9.22
N ASP A 185 -42.01 -29.56 -10.43
CA ASP A 185 -43.26 -29.52 -11.17
C ASP A 185 -43.35 -30.80 -12.02
N VAL A 186 -43.61 -31.93 -11.35
CA VAL A 186 -44.19 -33.10 -12.02
C VAL A 186 -45.61 -33.24 -11.53
N ALA A 187 -46.49 -32.83 -12.43
CA ALA A 187 -47.93 -33.04 -12.47
C ALA A 187 -48.40 -34.25 -11.65
N ASN A 188 -49.28 -34.00 -10.68
CA ASN A 188 -50.23 -35.01 -10.26
C ASN A 188 -51.52 -34.77 -11.06
N LYS A 189 -51.77 -35.65 -12.02
CA LYS A 189 -53.01 -35.79 -12.76
C LYS A 189 -53.67 -37.07 -12.29
#